data_AF-A0A8D8HKQ8-F1
#
_entry.id   AF-A0A8D8HKQ8-F1
#
_cell.length_a   1.000
_cell.length_b   1.000
_cell.length_c   1.000
_cell.angle_alpha   90.00
_cell.angle_beta   90.00
_cell.angle_gamma   90.00
#
_symmetry.space_group_name_H-M   'P 1'
#
loop_
_entity.id
_entity.type
_entity.pdbx_description
1 polymer ?
#
loop_
_entity_poly.entity_id
_entity_poly.type
_entity_poly.pdbx_seq_one_letter_code
_entity_poly.pdbx_strand_id
1 'polypeptide(L)'
;PDSQILLMVADDMACNPRNPRPATVFNNANQHINVYGADVEVDYRGYEVTVENFVRLLTGRNENGTARSKRLLSDAGSNVLIYLTGHGGDGFLKFQDSEEITNQELADAIEQMWQKQRYNELFFMIDTCQAASMYEKFYSPNILAVASSLVGEDSLSHHVDPAIGVYIIDRYTYYALEFLEKVEVNSKKTMG
;
A
#
# COMPACT_ATOMS: atom_id res chain seq x y z
N PRO A 1 -8.47 12.09 -7.85
CA PRO A 1 -8.29 11.78 -9.29
C PRO A 1 -7.09 10.84 -9.43
N ASP A 2 -7.02 10.06 -10.52
CA ASP A 2 -5.95 9.08 -10.72
C ASP A 2 -4.54 9.70 -10.67
N SER A 3 -4.37 10.92 -11.19
CA SER A 3 -3.11 11.69 -11.13
C SER A 3 -2.59 12.03 -9.72
N GLN A 4 -3.27 11.60 -8.66
CA GLN A 4 -2.90 11.75 -7.25
C GLN A 4 -2.82 10.40 -6.52
N ILE A 5 -3.01 9.30 -7.23
CA ILE A 5 -2.89 7.92 -6.75
C ILE A 5 -1.66 7.35 -7.43
N LEU A 6 -0.77 6.73 -6.65
CA LEU A 6 0.43 6.12 -7.18
C LEU A 6 0.42 4.65 -6.81
N LEU A 7 0.35 3.79 -7.82
CA LEU A 7 0.16 2.36 -7.64
C LEU A 7 1.43 1.59 -8.01
N MET A 8 2.00 0.90 -7.01
CA MET A 8 3.16 0.02 -7.17
C MET A 8 2.72 -1.44 -7.01
N VAL A 9 2.84 -2.23 -8.08
CA VAL A 9 2.45 -3.66 -8.09
C VAL A 9 3.65 -4.51 -8.49
N ALA A 10 4.18 -5.27 -7.53
CA ALA A 10 5.32 -6.14 -7.73
C ALA A 10 5.00 -7.32 -8.66
N ASP A 11 3.78 -7.85 -8.60
CA ASP A 11 3.38 -9.07 -9.28
C ASP A 11 2.29 -8.84 -10.33
N ASP A 12 2.53 -9.29 -11.56
CA ASP A 12 1.51 -9.25 -12.62
C ASP A 12 0.63 -10.51 -12.59
N MET A 13 -0.24 -10.58 -11.57
CA MET A 13 -1.21 -11.68 -11.41
C MET A 13 -2.27 -11.71 -12.52
N ALA A 14 -2.53 -10.57 -13.17
CA ALA A 14 -3.46 -10.48 -14.28
C ALA A 14 -2.94 -11.21 -15.53
N CYS A 15 -1.63 -11.17 -15.78
CA CYS A 15 -0.97 -11.86 -16.88
C CYS A 15 -0.36 -13.22 -16.51
N ASN A 16 -0.57 -13.69 -15.27
CA ASN A 16 0.00 -14.95 -14.80
C ASN A 16 -0.60 -16.16 -15.56
N PRO A 17 0.20 -17.10 -16.09
CA PRO A 17 -0.31 -18.29 -16.79
C PRO A 17 -1.21 -19.20 -15.94
N ARG A 18 -1.12 -19.11 -14.60
CA ARG A 18 -2.00 -19.82 -13.67
C ARG A 18 -3.36 -19.13 -13.49
N ASN A 19 -3.50 -17.88 -13.93
CA ASN A 19 -4.76 -17.18 -13.87
C ASN A 19 -5.70 -17.74 -14.97
N PRO A 20 -6.81 -18.40 -14.59
CA PRO A 20 -7.74 -18.98 -15.56
C PRO A 20 -8.51 -17.90 -16.34
N ARG A 21 -8.41 -16.62 -15.92
CA ARG A 21 -9.09 -15.47 -16.53
C ARG A 21 -8.08 -14.36 -16.80
N PRO A 22 -7.44 -14.39 -17.99
CA PRO A 22 -6.44 -13.39 -18.37
C PRO A 22 -6.96 -11.96 -18.22
N ALA A 23 -6.07 -11.05 -17.81
CA ALA A 23 -6.35 -9.62 -17.63
C ALA A 23 -7.42 -9.30 -16.56
N THR A 24 -7.63 -10.20 -15.59
CA THR A 24 -8.56 -9.97 -14.47
C THR A 24 -7.95 -10.30 -13.12
N VAL A 25 -8.32 -9.54 -12.09
CA VAL A 25 -8.01 -9.79 -10.67
C VAL A 25 -9.28 -9.52 -9.87
N PHE A 26 -9.61 -10.40 -8.92
CA PHE A 26 -10.82 -10.29 -8.10
C PHE A 26 -10.45 -10.26 -6.62
N ASN A 27 -11.12 -9.42 -5.85
CA ASN A 27 -10.91 -9.25 -4.40
C ASN A 27 -11.95 -10.00 -3.54
N ASN A 28 -12.87 -10.74 -4.16
CA ASN A 28 -13.89 -11.52 -3.47
C ASN A 28 -14.20 -12.85 -4.18
N ALA A 29 -14.67 -13.83 -3.41
CA ALA A 29 -14.90 -15.19 -3.90
C ALA A 29 -16.01 -15.26 -4.97
N ASN A 30 -16.96 -14.32 -4.91
CA ASN A 30 -18.04 -14.23 -5.88
C ASN A 30 -17.64 -13.47 -7.16
N GLN A 31 -16.40 -12.99 -7.24
CA GLN A 31 -15.79 -12.33 -8.39
C GLN A 31 -16.65 -11.18 -8.94
N HIS A 32 -17.29 -10.42 -8.05
CA HIS A 32 -18.24 -9.38 -8.43
C HIS A 32 -17.57 -8.18 -9.12
N ILE A 33 -16.30 -7.90 -8.80
CA ILE A 33 -15.58 -6.71 -9.29
C ILE A 33 -14.19 -7.11 -9.76
N ASN A 34 -13.88 -6.84 -11.03
CA ASN A 34 -12.52 -6.93 -11.55
C ASN A 34 -11.75 -5.69 -11.10
N VAL A 35 -10.87 -5.85 -10.11
CA VAL A 35 -10.05 -4.76 -9.55
C VAL A 35 -8.84 -4.43 -10.42
N TYR A 36 -8.58 -5.19 -11.48
CA TYR A 36 -7.57 -4.88 -12.52
C TYR A 36 -8.22 -4.37 -13.82
N GLY A 37 -9.49 -3.93 -13.75
CA GLY A 37 -10.23 -3.46 -14.92
C GLY A 37 -9.57 -2.28 -15.65
N ALA A 38 -10.27 -1.78 -16.68
CA ALA A 38 -9.75 -0.73 -17.57
C ALA A 38 -9.37 0.59 -16.87
N ASP A 39 -9.80 0.79 -15.63
CA ASP A 39 -9.67 2.04 -14.90
C ASP A 39 -8.46 2.06 -13.93
N VAL A 40 -7.67 0.99 -13.86
CA VAL A 40 -6.48 0.94 -12.98
C VAL A 40 -5.21 1.31 -13.73
N GLU A 41 -4.60 2.42 -13.33
CA GLU A 41 -3.28 2.84 -13.80
C GLU A 41 -2.19 2.35 -12.84
N VAL A 42 -1.41 1.34 -13.27
CA VAL A 42 -0.24 0.88 -12.50
C VAL A 42 1.00 1.67 -12.92
N ASP A 43 1.52 2.50 -12.01
CA ASP A 43 2.69 3.36 -12.22
C ASP A 43 4.01 2.61 -12.18
N TYR A 44 4.23 1.78 -11.16
CA TYR A 44 5.44 0.98 -11.00
C TYR A 44 5.07 -0.50 -11.06
N ARG A 45 5.68 -1.22 -12.00
CA ARG A 45 5.35 -2.63 -12.29
C ARG A 45 6.57 -3.51 -12.12
N GLY A 46 6.39 -4.70 -11.54
CA GLY A 46 7.45 -5.72 -11.53
C GLY A 46 8.74 -5.19 -10.92
N TYR A 47 9.82 -5.27 -11.69
CA TYR A 47 11.16 -4.82 -11.30
C TYR A 47 11.28 -3.34 -10.93
N GLU A 48 10.30 -2.49 -11.25
CA GLU A 48 10.29 -1.10 -10.80
C GLU A 48 9.83 -0.94 -9.34
N VAL A 49 9.25 -1.98 -8.73
CA VAL A 49 8.79 -1.97 -7.34
C VAL A 49 9.95 -2.34 -6.41
N THR A 50 10.82 -1.37 -6.17
CA THR A 50 12.00 -1.49 -5.30
C THR A 50 11.88 -0.56 -4.10
N VAL A 51 12.63 -0.86 -3.04
CA VAL A 51 12.71 0.01 -1.85
C VAL A 51 13.25 1.38 -2.27
N GLU A 52 14.25 1.41 -3.15
CA GLU A 52 14.84 2.64 -3.67
C GLU A 52 13.80 3.53 -4.35
N ASN A 53 12.99 2.98 -5.27
CA ASN A 53 11.98 3.75 -5.98
C ASN A 53 10.90 4.27 -5.03
N PHE A 54 10.46 3.45 -4.06
CA PHE A 54 9.50 3.85 -3.06
C PHE A 54 10.02 5.00 -2.17
N VAL A 55 11.24 4.89 -1.65
CA VAL A 55 11.86 5.96 -0.83
C VAL A 55 12.10 7.22 -1.66
N ARG A 56 12.56 7.11 -2.91
CA ARG A 56 12.72 8.26 -3.82
C ARG A 56 11.39 8.96 -4.08
N LEU A 57 10.32 8.19 -4.25
CA LEU A 57 8.97 8.70 -4.47
C LEU A 57 8.51 9.55 -3.28
N LEU A 58 8.58 9.00 -2.07
CA LEU A 58 8.21 9.71 -0.83
C LEU A 58 9.04 10.99 -0.66
N THR A 59 10.36 10.87 -0.77
CA THR A 59 11.30 11.98 -0.51
C THR A 59 11.39 13.01 -1.64
N GLY A 60 10.74 12.77 -2.78
CA GLY A 60 10.77 13.62 -3.97
C GLY A 60 12.10 13.63 -4.72
N ARG A 61 12.97 12.64 -4.48
CA ARG A 61 14.30 12.52 -5.11
C ARG A 61 14.18 11.79 -6.46
N ASN A 62 13.56 12.47 -7.42
CA ASN A 62 13.36 11.95 -8.76
C ASN A 62 14.57 12.20 -9.66
N GLU A 63 14.82 11.30 -10.60
CA GLU A 63 15.85 11.48 -11.63
C GLU A 63 15.38 12.47 -12.72
N ASN A 64 16.34 13.01 -13.47
CA ASN A 64 16.02 13.83 -14.63
C ASN A 64 15.23 13.01 -15.64
N GLY A 65 14.02 13.47 -15.97
CA GLY A 65 13.14 12.79 -16.93
C GLY A 65 12.14 11.81 -16.32
N THR A 66 12.09 11.61 -15.00
CA THR A 66 11.02 10.79 -14.37
C THR A 66 9.64 11.31 -14.80
N ALA A 67 8.76 10.44 -15.31
CA ALA A 67 7.43 10.85 -15.78
C ALA A 67 6.60 11.49 -14.65
N ARG A 68 5.65 12.37 -14.98
CA ARG A 68 4.81 13.04 -13.98
C ARG A 68 3.95 12.05 -13.18
N SER A 69 3.44 10.99 -13.81
CA SER A 69 2.66 9.93 -13.17
C SER A 69 3.45 9.19 -12.09
N LYS A 70 4.77 9.09 -12.27
CA LYS A 70 5.71 8.48 -11.30
C LYS A 70 6.24 9.46 -10.25
N ARG A 71 5.47 10.49 -9.89
CA ARG A 71 5.91 11.50 -8.91
C ARG A 71 4.80 11.82 -7.93
N LEU A 72 5.14 11.77 -6.65
CA LEU A 72 4.28 12.30 -5.60
C LEU A 72 4.38 13.83 -5.62
N LEU A 73 3.33 14.49 -6.12
CA LEU A 73 3.24 15.95 -6.24
C LEU A 73 2.54 16.59 -5.04
N SER A 74 2.82 16.09 -3.85
CA SER A 74 2.28 16.60 -2.58
C SER A 74 3.09 17.80 -2.07
N ASP A 75 2.43 18.62 -1.26
CA ASP A 75 2.95 19.85 -0.66
C ASP A 75 2.48 20.01 0.80
N ALA A 76 2.73 21.17 1.38
CA ALA A 76 2.44 21.47 2.78
C ALA A 76 0.94 21.45 3.13
N GLY A 77 0.06 21.52 2.13
CA GLY A 77 -1.39 21.46 2.30
C GLY A 77 -2.00 20.10 1.95
N SER A 78 -1.17 19.14 1.52
CA SER A 78 -1.62 17.85 1.02
C SER A 78 -1.81 16.83 2.14
N ASN A 79 -2.96 16.16 2.18
CA ASN A 79 -3.16 14.98 3.03
C ASN A 79 -2.76 13.73 2.24
N VAL A 80 -1.89 12.89 2.82
CA VAL A 80 -1.28 11.74 2.13
C VAL A 80 -1.73 10.43 2.78
N LEU A 81 -2.25 9.51 1.98
CA LEU A 81 -2.46 8.12 2.38
C LEU A 81 -1.31 7.25 1.84
N ILE A 82 -0.68 6.50 2.72
CA ILE A 82 0.25 5.42 2.35
C ILE A 82 -0.39 4.11 2.80
N TYR A 83 -0.67 3.23 1.85
CA TYR A 83 -1.13 1.88 2.11
C TYR A 83 -0.10 0.87 1.62
N LEU A 84 0.37 0.01 2.52
CA LEU A 84 1.31 -1.06 2.22
C LEU A 84 0.68 -2.41 2.57
N THR A 85 0.80 -3.38 1.69
CA THR A 85 0.35 -4.76 1.92
C THR A 85 1.38 -5.73 1.35
N GLY A 86 1.63 -6.82 2.06
CA GLY A 86 2.58 -7.84 1.66
C GLY A 86 3.07 -8.67 2.83
N HIS A 87 4.21 -9.33 2.63
CA HIS A 87 4.87 -10.10 3.67
C HIS A 87 5.90 -9.25 4.41
N GLY A 88 6.09 -9.53 5.69
CA GLY A 88 6.99 -8.81 6.57
C GLY A 88 7.16 -9.51 7.89
N GLY A 89 7.78 -8.82 8.84
CA GLY A 89 8.04 -9.31 10.19
C GLY A 89 8.40 -8.16 11.12
N ASP A 90 9.07 -8.46 12.23
CA ASP A 90 9.45 -7.46 13.22
C ASP A 90 10.39 -6.41 12.62
N GLY A 91 9.84 -5.23 12.35
CA GLY A 91 10.56 -4.06 11.86
C GLY A 91 10.89 -4.05 10.37
N PHE A 92 10.28 -4.92 9.55
CA PHE A 92 10.48 -4.88 8.09
C PHE A 92 9.27 -5.34 7.26
N LEU A 93 9.19 -4.85 6.02
CA LEU A 93 8.28 -5.32 4.97
C LEU A 93 9.09 -5.68 3.72
N LYS A 94 8.79 -6.82 3.10
CA LYS A 94 9.44 -7.30 1.89
C LYS A 94 8.97 -6.54 0.65
N PHE A 95 9.91 -6.20 -0.22
CA PHE A 95 9.70 -5.72 -1.58
C PHE A 95 10.18 -6.81 -2.54
N GLN A 96 9.24 -7.42 -3.26
CA GLN A 96 9.50 -8.63 -4.05
C GLN A 96 10.18 -9.72 -3.19
N ASP A 97 11.08 -10.52 -3.79
CA ASP A 97 11.77 -11.63 -3.13
C ASP A 97 13.17 -11.27 -2.61
N SER A 98 13.68 -10.06 -2.88
CA SER A 98 15.11 -9.73 -2.69
C SER A 98 15.39 -8.54 -1.79
N GLU A 99 14.43 -7.65 -1.58
CA GLU A 99 14.63 -6.42 -0.81
C GLU A 99 13.64 -6.33 0.35
N GLU A 100 14.01 -5.56 1.37
CA GLU A 100 13.18 -5.31 2.54
C GLU A 100 13.32 -3.83 2.89
N ILE A 101 12.19 -3.15 3.15
CA ILE A 101 12.21 -1.84 3.78
C ILE A 101 12.10 -2.02 5.29
N THR A 102 13.03 -1.43 6.02
CA THR A 102 13.00 -1.44 7.49
C THR A 102 12.11 -0.33 8.05
N ASN A 103 11.64 -0.50 9.29
CA ASN A 103 10.89 0.53 10.00
C ASN A 103 11.70 1.82 10.20
N GLN A 104 13.03 1.74 10.27
CA GLN A 104 13.92 2.89 10.35
C GLN A 104 13.97 3.65 9.01
N GLU A 105 14.17 2.96 7.90
CA GLU A 105 14.21 3.59 6.58
C GLU A 105 12.88 4.25 6.23
N LEU A 106 11.77 3.62 6.59
CA LEU A 106 10.44 4.19 6.42
C LEU A 106 10.25 5.45 7.28
N ALA A 107 10.64 5.40 8.56
CA ALA A 107 10.60 6.57 9.45
C ALA A 107 11.44 7.73 8.90
N ASP A 108 12.67 7.45 8.44
CA ASP A 108 13.58 8.45 7.87
C ASP A 108 13.08 9.03 6.54
N ALA A 109 12.35 8.24 5.74
CA ALA A 109 11.71 8.72 4.53
C ALA A 109 10.53 9.66 4.84
N ILE A 110 9.69 9.30 5.82
CA ILE A 110 8.57 10.14 6.26
C ILE A 110 9.08 11.43 6.93
N GLU A 111 10.16 11.36 7.71
CA GLU A 111 10.79 12.56 8.26
C GLU A 111 11.25 13.51 7.16
N GLN A 112 11.89 12.98 6.12
CA GLN A 112 12.26 13.80 4.97
C GLN A 112 11.06 14.40 4.26
N MET A 113 9.90 13.71 4.25
CA MET A 113 8.66 14.31 3.74
C MET A 113 8.24 15.49 4.60
N TRP A 114 8.26 15.34 5.93
CA TRP A 114 7.88 16.39 6.87
C TRP A 114 8.80 17.62 6.77
N GLN A 115 10.12 17.41 6.82
CA GLN A 115 11.11 18.48 6.71
C GLN A 115 11.01 19.26 5.40
N LYS A 116 10.64 18.57 4.31
CA LYS A 116 10.42 19.17 2.99
C LYS A 116 8.99 19.68 2.78
N GLN A 117 8.15 19.65 3.82
CA GLN A 117 6.77 20.13 3.79
C GLN A 117 5.97 19.46 2.65
N ARG A 118 6.06 18.13 2.56
CA ARG A 118 5.39 17.32 1.52
C ARG A 118 4.08 16.70 2.00
N TYR A 119 3.64 17.00 3.22
CA TYR A 119 2.31 16.65 3.71
C TYR A 119 1.88 17.60 4.84
N ASN A 120 0.55 17.76 4.98
CA ASN A 120 -0.12 18.36 6.14
C ASN A 120 -0.43 17.29 7.19
N GLU A 121 -1.14 16.23 6.78
CA GLU A 121 -1.44 15.03 7.55
C GLU A 121 -1.10 13.78 6.74
N LEU A 122 -0.59 12.75 7.42
CA LEU A 122 -0.27 11.46 6.82
C LEU A 122 -1.08 10.36 7.49
N PHE A 123 -1.83 9.61 6.70
CA PHE A 123 -2.50 8.39 7.15
C PHE A 123 -1.73 7.17 6.63
N PHE A 124 -1.20 6.37 7.54
CA PHE A 124 -0.41 5.18 7.26
C PHE A 124 -1.22 3.93 7.60
N MET A 125 -1.50 3.10 6.60
CA MET A 125 -2.18 1.82 6.74
C MET A 125 -1.26 0.71 6.28
N ILE A 126 -1.10 -0.33 7.09
CA ILE A 126 -0.22 -1.44 6.75
C ILE A 126 -0.85 -2.80 7.07
N ASP A 127 -0.83 -3.70 6.09
CA ASP A 127 -1.30 -5.09 6.22
C ASP A 127 -0.15 -6.08 5.99
N THR A 128 0.44 -6.58 7.07
CA THR A 128 1.52 -7.58 7.07
C THR A 128 1.60 -8.27 8.43
N CYS A 129 2.31 -9.40 8.54
CA CYS A 129 2.71 -9.93 9.84
C CYS A 129 3.55 -8.91 10.61
N GLN A 130 3.28 -8.80 11.91
CA GLN A 130 3.89 -7.85 12.85
C GLN A 130 3.83 -6.38 12.39
N ALA A 131 2.74 -6.02 11.70
CA ALA A 131 2.54 -4.72 11.09
C ALA A 131 2.75 -3.51 12.04
N ALA A 132 2.38 -3.63 13.31
CA ALA A 132 2.55 -2.56 14.29
C ALA A 132 4.02 -2.12 14.47
N SER A 133 4.99 -3.05 14.31
CA SER A 133 6.43 -2.76 14.42
C SER A 133 6.93 -1.73 13.39
N MET A 134 6.19 -1.53 12.29
CA MET A 134 6.61 -0.67 11.19
C MET A 134 6.48 0.82 11.48
N TYR A 135 5.55 1.22 12.36
CA TYR A 135 5.36 2.63 12.73
C TYR A 135 5.94 2.97 14.11
N GLU A 136 6.46 2.02 14.87
CA GLU A 136 7.02 2.27 16.22
C GLU A 136 8.15 3.29 16.22
N LYS A 137 8.86 3.40 15.10
CA LYS A 137 9.95 4.35 14.92
C LYS A 137 9.53 5.65 14.24
N PHE A 138 8.25 5.89 13.99
CA PHE A 138 7.83 7.18 13.44
C PHE A 138 8.04 8.28 14.48
N TYR A 139 8.83 9.29 14.11
CA TYR A 139 9.17 10.41 14.97
C TYR A 139 8.76 11.77 14.37
N SER A 140 8.13 11.76 13.20
CA SER A 140 7.56 12.94 12.56
C SER A 140 6.12 13.19 13.03
N PRO A 141 5.65 14.44 13.09
CA PRO A 141 4.32 14.76 13.56
C PRO A 141 3.25 14.52 12.48
N ASN A 142 1.98 14.63 12.90
CA ASN A 142 0.78 14.58 12.06
C ASN A 142 0.62 13.25 11.30
N ILE A 143 0.96 12.14 11.95
CA ILE A 143 0.78 10.79 11.42
C ILE A 143 -0.30 10.07 12.22
N LEU A 144 -1.30 9.54 11.53
CA LEU A 144 -2.20 8.51 12.06
C LEU A 144 -1.79 7.18 11.44
N ALA A 145 -1.57 6.15 12.25
CA ALA A 145 -1.15 4.83 11.77
C ALA A 145 -2.12 3.73 12.23
N VAL A 146 -2.41 2.78 11.34
CA VAL A 146 -3.21 1.58 11.62
C VAL A 146 -2.51 0.36 11.03
N ALA A 147 -2.54 -0.75 11.77
CA ALA A 147 -1.88 -2.02 11.40
C ALA A 147 -2.86 -3.18 11.48
N SER A 148 -2.62 -4.21 10.66
CA SER A 148 -3.42 -5.43 10.67
C SER A 148 -3.08 -6.40 11.82
N SER A 149 -1.88 -6.32 12.39
CA SER A 149 -1.45 -7.18 13.51
C SER A 149 -0.47 -6.48 14.46
N LEU A 150 -0.41 -6.94 15.72
CA LEU A 150 0.55 -6.46 16.72
C LEU A 150 1.92 -7.13 16.56
N VAL A 151 2.93 -6.62 17.27
CA VAL A 151 4.26 -7.28 17.36
C VAL A 151 4.09 -8.68 17.96
N GLY A 152 4.67 -9.69 17.30
CA GLY A 152 4.48 -11.10 17.64
C GLY A 152 3.20 -11.75 17.09
N GLU A 153 2.35 -11.03 16.35
CA GLU A 153 1.14 -11.58 15.72
C GLU A 153 1.26 -11.66 14.19
N ASP A 154 0.74 -12.75 13.63
CA ASP A 154 0.60 -12.93 12.18
C ASP A 154 -0.57 -12.11 11.61
N SER A 155 -0.46 -11.67 10.36
CA SER A 155 -1.61 -11.27 9.56
C SER A 155 -2.19 -12.49 8.83
N LEU A 156 -3.50 -12.50 8.61
CA LEU A 156 -4.23 -13.67 8.11
C LEU A 156 -4.89 -13.38 6.77
N SER A 157 -4.69 -14.28 5.81
CA SER A 157 -5.41 -14.24 4.55
C SER A 157 -6.90 -14.62 4.70
N HIS A 158 -7.70 -14.28 3.69
CA HIS A 158 -9.15 -14.41 3.68
C HIS A 158 -9.65 -14.79 2.27
N HIS A 159 -10.76 -15.53 2.18
CA HIS A 159 -11.32 -16.10 0.94
C HIS A 159 -10.34 -16.92 0.08
N VAL A 160 -10.54 -18.24 0.01
CA VAL A 160 -9.84 -19.10 -0.95
C VAL A 160 -10.60 -19.12 -2.27
N ASP A 161 -9.93 -18.90 -3.39
CA ASP A 161 -10.48 -19.22 -4.72
C ASP A 161 -10.19 -20.71 -5.02
N PRO A 162 -11.21 -21.59 -5.05
CA PRO A 162 -11.02 -23.02 -5.25
C PRO A 162 -10.53 -23.39 -6.65
N ALA A 163 -10.67 -22.51 -7.65
CA ALA A 163 -10.22 -22.78 -9.02
C ALA A 163 -8.70 -22.67 -9.16
N ILE A 164 -8.06 -21.80 -8.37
CA ILE A 164 -6.61 -21.56 -8.39
C ILE A 164 -5.90 -21.99 -7.10
N GLY A 165 -6.64 -22.29 -6.03
CA GLY A 165 -6.11 -22.80 -4.77
C GLY A 165 -5.33 -21.76 -3.95
N VAL A 166 -5.57 -20.46 -4.18
CA VAL A 166 -4.90 -19.37 -3.46
C VAL A 166 -5.91 -18.49 -2.73
N TYR A 167 -5.45 -17.79 -1.70
CA TYR A 167 -6.22 -16.73 -1.06
C TYR A 167 -6.18 -15.47 -1.93
N ILE A 168 -7.29 -14.72 -1.99
CA ILE A 168 -7.45 -13.59 -2.93
C ILE A 168 -7.51 -12.22 -2.24
N ILE A 169 -7.55 -12.18 -0.90
CA ILE A 169 -7.53 -10.95 -0.12
C ILE A 169 -7.06 -11.23 1.31
N ASP A 170 -6.44 -10.27 1.98
CA ASP A 170 -6.13 -10.38 3.42
C ASP A 170 -7.30 -9.96 4.30
N ARG A 171 -7.42 -10.57 5.49
CA ARG A 171 -8.59 -10.42 6.37
C ARG A 171 -8.78 -8.99 6.82
N TYR A 172 -7.70 -8.32 7.21
CA TYR A 172 -7.76 -6.92 7.61
C TYR A 172 -8.18 -6.04 6.43
N THR A 173 -7.52 -6.19 5.29
CA THR A 173 -7.85 -5.47 4.05
C THR A 173 -9.32 -5.68 3.64
N TYR A 174 -9.85 -6.90 3.75
CA TYR A 174 -11.26 -7.19 3.47
C TYR A 174 -12.22 -6.39 4.36
N TYR A 175 -12.05 -6.43 5.67
CA TYR A 175 -12.94 -5.70 6.60
C TYR A 175 -12.72 -4.19 6.55
N ALA A 176 -11.50 -3.73 6.31
CA ALA A 176 -11.20 -2.31 6.11
C ALA A 176 -11.92 -1.78 4.86
N LEU A 177 -11.85 -2.52 3.74
CA LEU A 177 -12.58 -2.17 2.52
C LEU A 177 -14.10 -2.18 2.74
N GLU A 178 -14.64 -3.22 3.38
CA GLU A 178 -16.07 -3.31 3.69
C GLU A 178 -16.57 -2.13 4.54
N PHE A 179 -15.74 -1.67 5.47
CA PHE A 179 -16.03 -0.47 6.27
C PHE A 179 -16.00 0.79 5.40
N LEU A 180 -14.93 1.01 4.64
CA LEU A 180 -14.70 2.22 3.84
C LEU A 180 -15.72 2.40 2.72
N GLU A 181 -16.18 1.31 2.09
CA GLU A 181 -17.25 1.35 1.07
C GLU A 181 -18.59 1.87 1.62
N LYS A 182 -18.79 1.82 2.94
CA LYS A 182 -19.99 2.32 3.63
C LYS A 182 -19.79 3.70 4.25
N VAL A 183 -18.61 4.32 4.08
CA VAL A 183 -18.30 5.65 4.60
C VAL A 183 -18.50 6.67 3.49
N GLU A 184 -19.48 7.56 3.69
CA GLU A 184 -19.70 8.72 2.84
C GLU A 184 -19.03 9.98 3.41
N VAL A 185 -18.89 11.02 2.60
CA VAL A 185 -18.27 12.31 3.00
C VAL A 185 -18.96 12.96 4.20
N ASN A 186 -20.26 12.71 4.38
CA ASN A 186 -21.07 13.21 5.51
C ASN A 186 -21.13 12.23 6.70
N SER A 187 -20.41 11.11 6.64
CA SER A 187 -20.38 10.11 7.70
C SER A 187 -19.80 10.69 8.98
N LYS A 188 -20.37 10.30 10.12
CA LYS A 188 -19.87 10.64 11.47
C LYS A 188 -18.95 9.58 12.06
N LYS A 189 -18.64 8.52 11.30
CA LYS A 189 -17.73 7.48 11.75
C LYS A 189 -16.31 8.01 11.78
N THR A 190 -15.61 7.80 12.88
CA THR A 190 -14.21 8.15 13.05
C THR A 190 -13.35 6.89 13.06
N MET A 191 -12.05 7.03 12.84
CA MET A 191 -11.07 5.94 12.96
C MET A 191 -10.77 5.56 14.43
N GLY A 192 -11.35 6.31 15.38
CA GLY A 192 -11.25 6.20 16.83
C GLY A 192 -12.10 7.28 17.51
#